data_AF-A0A414DBH9-F1
#
_entry.id   AF-A0A414DBH9-F1
#
_cell.length_a   1.000
_cell.length_b   1.000
_cell.length_c   1.000
_cell.angle_alpha   90.00
_cell.angle_beta   90.00
_cell.angle_gamma   90.00
#
_symmetry.space_group_name_H-M   'P 1'
#
loop_
_entity.id
_entity.type
_entity.pdbx_description
1 polymer ?
#
loop_
_entity_poly.entity_id
_entity_poly.type
_entity_poly.pdbx_seq_one_letter_code
_entity_poly.pdbx_strand_id
1 'polypeptide(L)'
;MTVQQAYKIFDVRSDITKMELKKRYRRLMHMVHPDAVLNRDKSNKENVYRYSAYEINEAYTVLFNQTGQESLKSNYKYDYKYSEYDEKYYGTDQENEEYDFTAPENEHAFCQRNVYHYAEDYNGNNIGRFKVARGRYMWMPDEDFKLFLRSIYECSEELLNRIDEETGRVHDSEYKIIYQAELAYLLAQQFTATSDTLGNILTSIDDAANVFYVGAMLEMSPESRFIKAGMKLFPAGIKKHRLYLMTRSGKEAGYISFKDDRLYYVLIPILEQKRAMVKIEVSSKQDRHNTMGEKKYKNIDLWVKIGNDATFPENINMRIEDLLNSYHESK
;
A
#
# COMPACT_ATOMS: atom_id res chain seq x y z
N MET A 1 14.32 -24.21 20.91
CA MET A 1 13.66 -23.82 22.17
C MET A 1 12.17 -24.22 22.13
N THR A 2 11.54 -24.57 23.26
CA THR A 2 10.12 -25.00 23.30
C THR A 2 9.15 -23.82 23.37
N VAL A 3 7.90 -24.06 23.03
CA VAL A 3 6.79 -23.09 23.06
C VAL A 3 6.57 -22.49 24.46
N GLN A 4 6.54 -23.34 25.47
CA GLN A 4 6.37 -22.92 26.86
C GLN A 4 7.56 -22.09 27.34
N GLN A 5 8.78 -22.41 26.87
CA GLN A 5 9.97 -21.59 27.12
C GLN A 5 9.86 -20.23 26.44
N ALA A 6 9.34 -20.17 25.21
CA ALA A 6 9.16 -18.92 24.49
C ALA A 6 8.17 -17.97 25.20
N TYR A 7 7.03 -18.49 25.69
CA TYR A 7 6.09 -17.71 26.51
C TYR A 7 6.74 -17.17 27.79
N LYS A 8 7.61 -17.96 28.42
CA LYS A 8 8.36 -17.55 29.60
C LYS A 8 9.45 -16.52 29.29
N ILE A 9 10.06 -16.58 28.10
CA ILE A 9 11.06 -15.60 27.64
C ILE A 9 10.41 -14.25 27.37
N PHE A 10 9.15 -14.21 26.92
CA PHE A 10 8.42 -12.96 26.69
C PHE A 10 7.68 -12.45 27.93
N ASP A 11 7.50 -13.31 28.93
CA ASP A 11 6.63 -13.09 30.10
C ASP A 11 5.20 -12.76 29.66
N VAL A 12 4.64 -13.62 28.80
CA VAL A 12 3.31 -13.46 28.21
C VAL A 12 2.50 -14.74 28.27
N ARG A 13 1.17 -14.60 28.23
CA ARG A 13 0.23 -15.73 28.26
C ARG A 13 0.08 -16.39 26.89
N SER A 14 -0.46 -17.61 26.88
CA SER A 14 -0.61 -18.41 25.66
C SER A 14 -1.62 -17.87 24.65
N ASP A 15 -2.48 -16.95 25.07
CA ASP A 15 -3.52 -16.27 24.28
C ASP A 15 -3.05 -14.94 23.66
N ILE A 16 -1.75 -14.62 23.75
CA ILE A 16 -1.20 -13.37 23.19
C ILE A 16 -1.46 -13.23 21.69
N THR A 17 -1.90 -12.03 21.28
CA THR A 17 -2.08 -11.72 19.86
C THR A 17 -0.73 -11.49 19.17
N LYS A 18 -0.65 -11.71 17.84
CA LYS A 18 0.57 -11.38 17.07
C LYS A 18 1.03 -9.94 17.25
N MET A 19 0.09 -9.01 17.37
CA MET A 19 0.39 -7.60 17.55
C MET A 19 1.03 -7.33 18.91
N GLU A 20 0.49 -7.90 19.99
CA GLU A 20 1.07 -7.77 21.33
C GLU A 20 2.43 -8.46 21.42
N LEU A 21 2.58 -9.63 20.77
CA LEU A 21 3.86 -10.32 20.68
C LEU A 21 4.91 -9.47 19.97
N LYS A 22 4.57 -8.84 18.83
CA LYS A 22 5.45 -7.89 18.13
C LYS A 22 5.84 -6.71 19.00
N LYS A 23 4.88 -6.10 19.70
CA LYS A 23 5.14 -4.98 20.63
C LYS A 23 6.09 -5.39 21.76
N ARG A 24 5.87 -6.56 22.35
CA ARG A 24 6.73 -7.09 23.41
C ARG A 24 8.13 -7.40 22.88
N TYR A 25 8.23 -7.97 21.68
CA TYR A 25 9.50 -8.27 21.03
C TYR A 25 10.34 -7.00 20.82
N ARG A 26 9.74 -5.97 20.22
CA ARG A 26 10.41 -4.67 20.00
C ARG A 26 10.90 -4.06 21.31
N ARG A 27 10.05 -4.01 22.35
CA ARG A 27 10.44 -3.54 23.69
C ARG A 27 11.65 -4.27 24.23
N LEU A 28 11.65 -5.61 24.17
CA LEU A 28 12.74 -6.41 24.68
C LEU A 28 14.02 -6.19 23.87
N MET A 29 13.93 -6.17 22.54
CA MET A 29 15.07 -5.91 21.66
C MET A 29 15.73 -4.56 21.94
N HIS A 30 14.96 -3.48 22.14
CA HIS A 30 15.54 -2.19 22.55
C HIS A 30 16.27 -2.25 23.90
N MET A 31 15.89 -3.16 24.81
CA MET A 31 16.58 -3.32 26.09
C MET A 31 17.86 -4.16 26.01
N VAL A 32 17.94 -5.08 25.05
CA VAL A 32 19.03 -6.09 24.99
C VAL A 32 19.90 -5.98 23.75
N HIS A 33 19.58 -5.10 22.80
CA HIS A 33 20.36 -4.95 21.57
C HIS A 33 21.80 -4.55 21.91
N PRO A 34 22.83 -5.18 21.30
CA PRO A 34 24.23 -4.86 21.56
C PRO A 34 24.54 -3.36 21.42
N ASP A 35 23.93 -2.70 20.44
CA ASP A 35 24.14 -1.26 20.18
C ASP A 35 23.44 -0.35 21.20
N ALA A 36 22.42 -0.84 21.90
CA ALA A 36 21.79 -0.09 22.99
C ALA A 36 22.66 -0.06 24.27
N VAL A 37 23.63 -0.97 24.39
CA VAL A 37 24.55 -1.06 25.54
C VAL A 37 25.66 0.00 25.45
N LEU A 38 25.98 0.49 24.25
CA LEU A 38 26.98 1.55 24.04
C LEU A 38 26.58 2.91 24.67
N ASN A 39 25.28 3.13 24.90
CA ASN A 39 24.71 4.36 25.48
C ASN A 39 24.29 4.23 26.96
N ARG A 40 24.59 3.12 27.64
CA ARG A 40 24.24 2.97 29.07
C ARG A 40 25.35 3.50 29.97
N ASP A 41 25.04 4.58 30.68
CA ASP A 41 25.82 5.04 31.84
C ASP A 41 26.09 3.88 32.80
N LYS A 42 27.37 3.72 33.19
CA LYS A 42 27.90 2.63 34.02
C LYS A 42 27.28 2.52 35.43
N SER A 43 26.35 3.40 35.79
CA SER A 43 25.71 3.50 37.11
C SER A 43 24.36 2.78 37.21
N ASN A 44 23.68 2.44 36.11
CA ASN A 44 22.32 1.89 36.16
C ASN A 44 22.29 0.37 35.89
N LYS A 45 22.74 -0.42 36.87
CA LYS A 45 22.88 -1.89 36.80
C LYS A 45 21.57 -2.68 37.01
N GLU A 46 20.40 -2.04 37.06
CA GLU A 46 19.17 -2.73 37.50
C GLU A 46 18.16 -3.13 36.41
N ASN A 47 18.35 -2.76 35.14
CA ASN A 47 17.44 -3.17 34.05
C ASN A 47 18.14 -4.03 32.99
N VAL A 48 18.69 -5.18 33.44
CA VAL A 48 19.15 -6.23 32.52
C VAL A 48 18.02 -7.25 32.43
N TYR A 49 17.32 -7.25 31.28
CA TYR A 49 16.38 -8.32 30.99
C TYR A 49 17.12 -9.65 31.01
N ARG A 50 16.52 -10.69 31.62
CA ARG A 50 17.21 -11.95 31.94
C ARG A 50 17.72 -12.73 30.71
N TYR A 51 17.13 -12.48 29.55
CA TYR A 51 17.41 -13.22 28.32
C TYR A 51 18.15 -12.34 27.31
N SER A 52 19.06 -12.94 26.58
CA SER A 52 19.84 -12.29 25.52
C SER A 52 18.99 -11.96 24.29
N ALA A 53 19.48 -11.05 23.43
CA ALA A 53 18.88 -10.77 22.12
C ALA A 53 18.70 -12.03 21.27
N TYR A 54 19.67 -12.96 21.34
CA TYR A 54 19.58 -14.26 20.66
C TYR A 54 18.40 -15.11 21.18
N GLU A 55 18.25 -15.24 22.50
CA GLU A 55 17.14 -15.99 23.10
C GLU A 55 15.78 -15.35 22.82
N ILE A 56 15.71 -14.01 22.75
CA ILE A 56 14.50 -13.27 22.38
C ILE A 56 14.15 -13.49 20.90
N ASN A 57 15.13 -13.48 20.00
CA ASN A 57 14.94 -13.76 18.58
C ASN A 57 14.45 -15.19 18.33
N GLU A 58 15.07 -16.17 18.97
CA GLU A 58 14.64 -17.57 18.94
C GLU A 58 13.20 -17.72 19.47
N ALA A 59 12.90 -17.06 20.60
CA ALA A 59 11.57 -17.03 21.21
C ALA A 59 10.50 -16.43 20.30
N TYR A 60 10.83 -15.33 19.62
CA TYR A 60 9.93 -14.66 18.69
C TYR A 60 9.58 -15.58 17.51
N THR A 61 10.60 -16.19 16.88
CA THR A 61 10.41 -17.08 15.73
C THR A 61 9.47 -18.24 16.05
N VAL A 62 9.61 -18.87 17.23
CA VAL A 62 8.74 -19.98 17.65
C VAL A 62 7.30 -19.54 17.88
N LEU A 63 7.06 -18.43 18.60
CA LEU A 63 5.70 -17.95 18.87
C LEU A 63 5.03 -17.35 17.63
N PHE A 64 5.80 -16.71 16.75
CA PHE A 64 5.31 -16.12 15.51
C PHE A 64 4.85 -17.20 14.51
N ASN A 65 5.58 -18.31 14.43
CA ASN A 65 5.23 -19.44 13.56
C ASN A 65 4.05 -20.27 14.11
N GLN A 66 3.88 -20.33 15.44
CA GLN A 66 2.74 -21.03 16.05
C GLN A 66 1.41 -20.31 15.94
N THR A 67 1.42 -18.98 15.88
CA THR A 67 0.20 -18.16 15.75
C THR A 67 -0.36 -18.18 14.32
N GLY A 68 -0.19 -19.28 13.56
CA GLY A 68 -0.56 -19.44 12.16
C GLY A 68 -2.07 -19.31 11.87
N GLN A 69 -2.38 -18.51 10.83
CA GLN A 69 -3.69 -18.23 10.21
C GLN A 69 -4.80 -17.63 11.10
N GLU A 70 -4.64 -16.38 11.53
CA GLU A 70 -5.77 -15.46 11.53
C GLU A 70 -5.73 -14.60 10.28
N SER A 71 -6.78 -14.73 9.49
CA SER A 71 -7.10 -13.86 8.37
C SER A 71 -7.11 -12.42 8.89
N LEU A 72 -6.40 -11.52 8.20
CA LEU A 72 -6.42 -10.08 8.45
C LEU A 72 -7.85 -9.54 8.30
N LYS A 73 -8.67 -9.67 9.34
CA LYS A 73 -9.86 -8.87 9.56
C LYS A 73 -9.44 -7.66 10.39
N SER A 74 -8.77 -6.72 9.75
CA SER A 74 -8.51 -5.42 10.35
C SER A 74 -9.80 -4.58 10.32
N ASN A 75 -10.68 -4.81 11.29
CA ASN A 75 -11.70 -3.81 11.65
C ASN A 75 -11.03 -2.71 12.47
N TYR A 76 -10.23 -1.87 11.81
CA TYR A 76 -9.81 -0.60 12.40
C TYR A 76 -10.77 0.49 11.94
N LYS A 77 -11.76 0.77 12.79
CA LYS A 77 -12.57 1.98 12.72
C LYS A 77 -11.75 3.12 13.35
N TYR A 78 -10.85 3.73 12.57
CA TYR A 78 -10.24 5.00 12.94
C TYR A 78 -11.11 6.13 12.39
N ASP A 79 -11.69 6.89 13.31
CA ASP A 79 -12.34 8.16 13.04
C ASP A 79 -11.23 9.21 12.88
N TYR A 80 -10.86 9.54 11.63
CA TYR A 80 -9.89 10.60 11.34
C TYR A 80 -10.64 11.90 11.05
N LYS A 81 -10.67 12.79 12.04
CA LYS A 81 -10.71 14.22 11.76
C LYS A 81 -9.36 14.61 11.17
N TYR A 82 -9.38 15.23 10.00
CA TYR A 82 -8.26 16.01 9.49
C TYR A 82 -7.94 17.10 10.53
N SER A 83 -6.91 16.89 11.33
CA SER A 83 -6.27 17.95 12.09
C SER A 83 -4.90 18.19 11.47
N GLU A 84 -4.82 19.31 10.77
CA GLU A 84 -3.63 20.14 10.58
C GLU A 84 -2.78 20.08 11.86
N TYR A 85 -1.73 19.27 11.88
CA TYR A 85 -0.73 19.32 12.94
C TYR A 85 0.59 19.82 12.36
N ASP A 86 0.93 20.99 12.88
CA ASP A 86 2.12 21.82 12.71
C ASP A 86 3.40 21.04 12.35
N GLU A 87 4.00 21.40 11.22
CA GLU A 87 5.27 20.91 10.66
C GLU A 87 6.53 21.30 11.49
N LYS A 88 6.36 21.87 12.68
CA LYS A 88 7.42 22.61 13.41
C LYS A 88 8.41 21.77 14.22
N TYR A 89 8.50 20.47 13.99
CA TYR A 89 9.37 19.58 14.78
C TYR A 89 10.25 18.64 13.94
N TYR A 90 10.77 19.12 12.82
CA TYR A 90 11.82 18.41 12.09
C TYR A 90 13.04 19.31 11.91
N GLY A 91 14.16 18.84 12.49
CA GLY A 91 15.48 19.41 12.27
C GLY A 91 15.85 19.32 10.79
N THR A 92 16.62 20.32 10.36
CA THR A 92 17.28 20.44 9.06
C THR A 92 17.70 19.10 8.46
N ASP A 93 17.44 18.94 7.16
CA ASP A 93 17.94 17.89 6.28
C ASP A 93 19.45 17.68 6.46
N GLN A 94 19.84 16.86 7.43
CA GLN A 94 21.17 16.27 7.42
C GLN A 94 21.11 15.15 6.41
N GLU A 95 21.93 15.27 5.35
CA GLU A 95 22.27 14.18 4.45
C GLU A 95 22.69 12.99 5.32
N ASN A 96 21.78 12.05 5.53
CA ASN A 96 22.09 10.84 6.28
C ASN A 96 23.19 10.09 5.52
N GLU A 97 24.22 9.65 6.28
CA GLU A 97 25.20 8.67 5.83
C GLU A 97 24.52 7.57 5.01
N GLU A 98 25.13 7.22 3.89
CA GLU A 98 24.64 6.33 2.84
C GLU A 98 24.06 5.05 3.45
N TYR A 99 22.74 5.06 3.70
CA TYR A 99 22.00 3.88 4.11
C TYR A 99 22.01 2.93 2.92
N ASP A 100 22.56 1.73 3.10
CA ASP A 100 22.56 0.65 2.08
C ASP A 100 21.11 0.18 1.84
N PHE A 101 20.33 1.01 1.14
CA PHE A 101 18.94 0.73 0.84
C PHE A 101 18.86 -0.14 -0.42
N THR A 102 18.62 -1.44 -0.22
CA THR A 102 18.77 -2.46 -1.27
C THR A 102 17.45 -2.83 -1.97
N ALA A 103 16.53 -1.89 -2.18
CA ALA A 103 15.30 -2.18 -2.92
C ALA A 103 15.55 -2.21 -4.44
N PRO A 104 14.79 -3.00 -5.22
CA PRO A 104 14.87 -2.97 -6.68
C PRO A 104 14.60 -1.55 -7.22
N GLU A 105 15.32 -1.15 -8.26
CA GLU A 105 15.15 0.15 -8.90
C GLU A 105 14.53 0.05 -10.30
N ASN A 106 13.73 1.04 -10.66
CA ASN A 106 13.30 1.28 -12.03
C ASN A 106 14.15 2.40 -12.64
N GLU A 107 15.20 2.04 -13.37
CA GLU A 107 16.09 3.01 -14.05
C GLU A 107 15.37 3.93 -15.02
N HIS A 108 14.17 3.56 -15.50
CA HIS A 108 13.38 4.34 -16.44
C HIS A 108 12.32 5.22 -15.77
N ALA A 109 12.20 5.20 -14.43
CA ALA A 109 11.26 6.05 -13.73
C ALA A 109 11.54 7.54 -14.00
N PHE A 110 10.48 8.33 -14.16
CA PHE A 110 10.53 9.72 -14.58
C PHE A 110 11.24 10.62 -13.55
N CYS A 111 11.09 10.31 -12.27
CA CYS A 111 11.71 11.04 -11.18
C CYS A 111 12.23 10.10 -10.09
N GLN A 112 13.05 10.63 -9.18
CA GLN A 112 13.41 9.95 -7.95
C GLN A 112 12.36 10.26 -6.88
N ARG A 113 12.05 9.26 -6.06
CA ARG A 113 11.10 9.39 -4.95
C ARG A 113 11.83 9.24 -3.61
N ASN A 114 11.24 9.82 -2.57
CA ASN A 114 11.69 9.56 -1.21
C ASN A 114 11.18 8.18 -0.76
N VAL A 115 11.91 7.52 0.12
CA VAL A 115 11.43 6.33 0.84
C VAL A 115 11.31 6.73 2.30
N TYR A 116 10.15 6.44 2.89
CA TYR A 116 9.86 6.81 4.27
C TYR A 116 9.71 5.58 5.16
N HIS A 117 10.06 5.73 6.43
CA HIS A 117 9.75 4.77 7.49
C HIS A 117 9.08 5.49 8.66
N TYR A 118 8.20 4.80 9.38
CA TYR A 118 7.63 5.37 10.60
C TYR A 118 8.67 5.37 11.73
N ALA A 119 8.78 6.49 12.43
CA ALA A 119 9.41 6.50 13.73
C ALA A 119 8.41 5.92 14.74
N GLU A 120 8.82 4.90 15.48
CA GLU A 120 8.02 4.31 16.55
C GLU A 120 8.67 4.62 17.92
N ASP A 121 7.86 4.89 18.94
CA ASP A 121 8.33 4.92 20.33
C ASP A 121 8.61 3.50 20.85
N TYR A 122 9.12 3.41 22.09
CA TYR A 122 9.35 2.14 22.78
C TYR A 122 8.11 1.25 22.90
N ASN A 123 6.90 1.78 22.74
CA ASN A 123 5.65 1.05 22.81
C ASN A 123 5.14 0.59 21.42
N GLY A 124 5.87 0.92 20.35
CA GLY A 124 5.44 0.70 18.97
C GLY A 124 4.35 1.67 18.53
N ASN A 125 4.17 2.80 19.23
CA ASN A 125 3.29 3.87 18.77
C ASN A 125 4.05 4.70 17.75
N ASN A 126 3.39 5.02 16.66
CA ASN A 126 3.92 5.91 15.65
C ASN A 126 4.08 7.33 16.24
N ILE A 127 5.31 7.83 16.27
CA ILE A 127 5.68 9.18 16.74
C ILE A 127 6.09 10.11 15.60
N GLY A 128 6.05 9.62 14.36
CA GLY A 128 6.42 10.40 13.19
C GLY A 128 6.86 9.51 12.04
N ARG A 129 7.49 10.13 11.06
CA ARG A 129 8.13 9.45 9.93
C ARG A 129 9.43 10.15 9.62
N PHE A 130 10.35 9.44 9.00
CA PHE A 130 11.61 10.00 8.54
C PHE A 130 11.98 9.40 7.19
N LYS A 131 12.74 10.16 6.41
CA LYS A 131 13.25 9.75 5.10
C LYS A 131 14.44 8.82 5.30
N VAL A 132 14.40 7.64 4.67
CA VAL A 132 15.47 6.65 4.74
C VAL A 132 16.30 6.58 3.46
N ALA A 133 15.73 6.95 2.31
CA ALA A 133 16.43 6.97 1.04
C ALA A 133 15.78 7.94 0.04
N ARG A 134 16.47 8.24 -1.05
CA ARG A 134 15.91 8.86 -2.26
C ARG A 134 16.50 8.17 -3.48
N GLY A 135 15.66 7.74 -4.39
CA GLY A 135 16.09 7.02 -5.59
C GLY A 135 14.91 6.56 -6.43
N ARG A 136 15.16 5.71 -7.42
CA ARG A 136 14.10 5.15 -8.27
C ARG A 136 13.62 3.80 -7.76
N TYR A 137 13.50 3.69 -6.44
CA TYR A 137 13.17 2.45 -5.76
C TYR A 137 11.72 2.03 -5.99
N MET A 138 11.50 0.79 -6.39
CA MET A 138 10.20 0.16 -6.45
C MET A 138 9.57 0.12 -5.06
N TRP A 139 8.25 0.21 -5.02
CA TRP A 139 7.48 -0.05 -3.81
C TRP A 139 7.55 -1.54 -3.50
N MET A 140 7.92 -1.85 -2.26
CA MET A 140 7.96 -3.20 -1.73
C MET A 140 6.93 -3.31 -0.60
N PRO A 141 6.32 -4.49 -0.36
CA PRO A 141 5.34 -4.67 0.72
C PRO A 141 5.83 -4.32 2.13
N ASP A 142 7.15 -4.24 2.33
CA ASP A 142 7.77 -3.79 3.58
C ASP A 142 7.66 -2.28 3.82
N GLU A 143 7.46 -1.49 2.75
CA GLU A 143 7.11 -0.08 2.84
C GLU A 143 5.59 0.07 3.00
N ASP A 144 5.15 0.78 4.03
CA ASP A 144 3.73 1.07 4.23
C ASP A 144 3.18 1.84 3.01
N PHE A 145 2.09 1.33 2.45
CA PHE A 145 1.54 1.87 1.21
C PHE A 145 1.13 3.35 1.32
N LYS A 146 0.75 3.83 2.52
CA LYS A 146 0.42 5.25 2.72
C LYS A 146 1.66 6.14 2.63
N LEU A 147 2.80 5.64 3.10
CA LEU A 147 4.08 6.32 2.97
C LEU A 147 4.55 6.34 1.52
N PHE A 148 4.34 5.25 0.79
CA PHE A 148 4.55 5.19 -0.65
C PHE A 148 3.70 6.23 -1.39
N LEU A 149 2.37 6.23 -1.19
CA LEU A 149 1.48 7.21 -1.83
C LEU A 149 1.90 8.63 -1.51
N ARG A 150 2.24 8.91 -0.25
CA ARG A 150 2.77 10.21 0.15
C ARG A 150 3.99 10.61 -0.66
N SER A 151 4.98 9.71 -0.79
CA SER A 151 6.15 10.00 -1.60
C SER A 151 5.79 10.30 -3.06
N ILE A 152 4.80 9.62 -3.63
CA ILE A 152 4.35 9.87 -5.00
C ILE A 152 3.67 11.24 -5.12
N TYR A 153 2.85 11.63 -4.14
CA TYR A 153 2.25 12.97 -4.08
C TYR A 153 3.29 14.08 -3.96
N GLU A 154 4.33 13.88 -3.17
CA GLU A 154 5.44 14.84 -3.07
C GLU A 154 6.20 14.94 -4.39
N CYS A 155 6.40 13.83 -5.12
CA CYS A 155 7.01 13.85 -6.44
C CYS A 155 6.15 14.61 -7.46
N SER A 156 4.83 14.39 -7.46
CA SER A 156 3.94 15.09 -8.37
C SER A 156 3.85 16.58 -8.05
N GLU A 157 3.87 16.96 -6.77
CA GLU A 157 3.95 18.35 -6.34
C GLU A 157 5.26 19.01 -6.77
N GLU A 158 6.40 18.34 -6.55
CA GLU A 158 7.73 18.82 -6.93
C GLU A 158 7.80 19.12 -8.44
N LEU A 159 7.26 18.24 -9.28
CA LEU A 159 7.25 18.44 -10.73
C LEU A 159 6.36 19.61 -11.17
N LEU A 160 5.17 19.76 -10.58
CA LEU A 160 4.27 20.87 -10.92
C LEU A 160 4.79 22.22 -10.40
N ASN A 161 5.39 22.24 -9.20
CA ASN A 161 6.01 23.44 -8.62
C ASN A 161 7.16 23.95 -9.49
N ARG A 162 7.98 23.05 -10.05
CA ARG A 162 9.04 23.46 -11.00
C ARG A 162 8.47 24.18 -12.22
N ILE A 163 7.35 23.72 -12.76
CA ILE A 163 6.67 24.39 -13.89
C ILE A 163 6.14 25.77 -13.46
N ASP A 164 5.51 25.85 -12.29
CA ASP A 164 5.03 27.13 -11.73
C ASP A 164 6.18 28.13 -11.56
N GLU A 165 7.32 27.68 -11.03
CA GLU A 165 8.54 28.47 -10.86
C GLU A 165 9.14 28.92 -12.21
N GLU A 166 9.27 28.01 -13.17
CA GLU A 166 9.81 28.29 -14.52
C GLU A 166 8.93 29.27 -15.30
N THR A 167 7.61 29.16 -15.17
CA THR A 167 6.66 30.02 -15.88
C THR A 167 6.35 31.32 -15.12
N GLY A 168 6.73 31.41 -13.84
CA GLY A 168 6.35 32.49 -12.92
C GLY A 168 4.84 32.56 -12.66
N ARG A 169 4.11 31.45 -12.85
CA ARG A 169 2.66 31.37 -12.71
C ARG A 169 2.27 30.77 -11.37
N VAL A 170 1.12 31.20 -10.88
CA VAL A 170 0.44 30.53 -9.78
C VAL A 170 -0.90 30.06 -10.33
N HIS A 171 -0.97 28.78 -10.70
CA HIS A 171 -2.22 28.18 -11.13
C HIS A 171 -3.21 28.11 -9.96
N ASP A 172 -4.50 28.15 -10.28
CA ASP A 172 -5.53 27.94 -9.28
C ASP A 172 -5.39 26.56 -8.59
N SER A 173 -5.67 26.54 -7.29
CA SER A 173 -5.50 25.35 -6.46
C SER A 173 -6.38 24.18 -6.90
N GLU A 174 -7.62 24.41 -7.35
CA GLU A 174 -8.49 23.33 -7.82
C GLU A 174 -7.99 22.78 -9.16
N TYR A 175 -7.49 23.66 -10.03
CA TYR A 175 -6.90 23.26 -11.30
C TYR A 175 -5.65 22.38 -11.10
N LYS A 176 -4.74 22.81 -10.23
CA LYS A 176 -3.51 22.07 -9.91
C LYS A 176 -3.81 20.68 -9.34
N ILE A 177 -4.82 20.56 -8.48
CA ILE A 177 -5.22 19.27 -7.87
C ILE A 177 -5.60 18.24 -8.94
N ILE A 178 -6.27 18.66 -10.03
CA ILE A 178 -6.67 17.74 -11.11
C ILE A 178 -5.42 17.13 -11.79
N TYR A 179 -4.44 17.97 -12.12
CA TYR A 179 -3.19 17.51 -12.73
C TYR A 179 -2.35 16.70 -11.76
N GLN A 180 -2.26 17.12 -10.50
CA GLN A 180 -1.51 16.42 -9.47
C GLN A 180 -2.07 15.01 -9.23
N ALA A 181 -3.39 14.84 -9.24
CA ALA A 181 -4.02 13.53 -9.08
C ALA A 181 -3.71 12.58 -10.24
N GLU A 182 -3.82 13.05 -11.48
CA GLU A 182 -3.48 12.26 -12.67
C GLU A 182 -1.98 11.94 -12.70
N LEU A 183 -1.12 12.93 -12.41
CA LEU A 183 0.33 12.76 -12.38
C LEU A 183 0.76 11.77 -11.30
N ALA A 184 0.20 11.88 -10.09
CA ALA A 184 0.45 10.92 -9.01
C ALA A 184 0.03 9.50 -9.41
N TYR A 185 -1.10 9.34 -10.10
CA TYR A 185 -1.51 8.04 -10.60
C TYR A 185 -0.50 7.47 -11.60
N LEU A 186 -0.05 8.26 -12.59
CA LEU A 186 0.96 7.82 -13.56
C LEU A 186 2.29 7.48 -12.87
N LEU A 187 2.81 8.36 -12.01
CA LEU A 187 4.05 8.12 -11.28
C LEU A 187 3.98 6.84 -10.45
N ALA A 188 2.87 6.58 -9.75
CA ALA A 188 2.71 5.36 -8.96
C ALA A 188 2.84 4.08 -9.80
N GLN A 189 2.42 4.07 -11.07
CA GLN A 189 2.57 2.91 -11.96
C GLN A 189 4.04 2.55 -12.20
N GLN A 190 4.93 3.54 -12.20
CA GLN A 190 6.36 3.33 -12.43
C GLN A 190 7.05 2.65 -11.24
N PHE A 191 6.39 2.57 -10.07
CA PHE A 191 6.98 2.06 -8.84
C PHE A 191 6.23 0.88 -8.23
N THR A 192 5.04 0.50 -8.68
CA THR A 192 4.20 -0.52 -7.99
C THR A 192 4.22 -1.91 -8.63
N ALA A 193 4.85 -2.04 -9.79
CA ALA A 193 4.64 -3.18 -10.67
C ALA A 193 5.88 -4.09 -10.75
N THR A 194 6.05 -4.93 -9.74
CA THR A 194 6.90 -6.14 -9.83
C THR A 194 6.00 -7.36 -9.67
N SER A 195 6.26 -8.42 -10.42
CA SER A 195 5.55 -9.72 -10.31
C SER A 195 5.52 -10.23 -8.86
N ASP A 196 6.58 -9.95 -8.11
CA ASP A 196 6.73 -10.34 -6.72
C ASP A 196 5.76 -9.56 -5.80
N THR A 197 5.51 -8.28 -6.11
CA THR A 197 4.54 -7.45 -5.39
C THR A 197 3.11 -7.92 -5.62
N LEU A 198 2.78 -8.38 -6.83
CA LEU A 198 1.47 -8.96 -7.15
C LEU A 198 1.16 -10.22 -6.35
N GLY A 199 2.12 -11.15 -6.23
CA GLY A 199 1.97 -12.37 -5.43
C GLY A 199 1.77 -12.11 -3.93
N ASN A 200 2.25 -10.98 -3.42
CA ASN A 200 2.09 -10.59 -2.02
C ASN A 200 0.73 -9.91 -1.72
N ILE A 201 0.03 -9.40 -2.74
CA ILE A 201 -1.23 -8.66 -2.57
C ILE A 201 -2.42 -9.51 -3.01
N LEU A 202 -2.26 -10.27 -4.09
CA LEU A 202 -3.33 -11.04 -4.69
C LEU A 202 -3.32 -12.49 -4.19
N THR A 203 -4.50 -13.07 -4.00
CA THR A 203 -4.60 -14.49 -3.66
C THR A 203 -4.44 -15.33 -4.92
N SER A 204 -3.33 -16.05 -5.05
CA SER A 204 -3.14 -16.98 -6.16
C SER A 204 -4.10 -18.18 -6.05
N ILE A 205 -4.65 -18.58 -7.20
CA ILE A 205 -5.48 -19.78 -7.36
C ILE A 205 -4.71 -20.85 -8.15
N ASP A 206 -3.90 -20.41 -9.10
CA ASP A 206 -3.06 -21.27 -9.94
C ASP A 206 -1.78 -20.50 -10.27
N ASP A 207 -0.72 -20.80 -9.52
CA ASP A 207 0.60 -20.18 -9.67
C ASP A 207 1.19 -20.47 -11.05
N ALA A 208 0.97 -21.67 -11.60
CA ALA A 208 1.51 -22.04 -12.91
C ALA A 208 0.84 -21.26 -14.05
N ALA A 209 -0.43 -20.89 -13.87
CA ALA A 209 -1.22 -20.15 -14.85
C ALA A 209 -1.31 -18.64 -14.59
N ASN A 210 -0.65 -18.12 -13.54
CA ASN A 210 -0.73 -16.72 -13.10
C ASN A 210 -2.18 -16.23 -12.92
N VAL A 211 -3.01 -17.06 -12.27
CA VAL A 211 -4.42 -16.77 -12.01
C VAL A 211 -4.64 -16.41 -10.55
N PHE A 212 -5.25 -15.24 -10.34
CA PHE A 212 -5.50 -14.67 -9.02
C PHE A 212 -7.00 -14.45 -8.79
N TYR A 213 -7.41 -14.57 -7.52
CA TYR A 213 -8.72 -14.18 -7.03
C TYR A 213 -8.64 -12.85 -6.30
N VAL A 214 -9.61 -11.98 -6.60
CA VAL A 214 -9.78 -10.68 -5.94
C VAL A 214 -11.24 -10.54 -5.52
N GLY A 215 -11.45 -10.32 -4.22
CA GLY A 215 -12.76 -9.90 -3.71
C GLY A 215 -12.97 -8.42 -4.04
N ALA A 216 -13.97 -8.13 -4.88
CA ALA A 216 -14.27 -6.78 -5.34
C ALA A 216 -15.72 -6.40 -5.06
N MET A 217 -16.08 -5.15 -5.33
CA MET A 217 -17.43 -4.61 -5.18
C MET A 217 -17.83 -3.91 -6.48
N LEU A 218 -19.10 -4.01 -6.84
CA LEU A 218 -19.70 -3.25 -7.93
C LEU A 218 -20.45 -2.07 -7.33
N GLU A 219 -19.95 -0.87 -7.59
CA GLU A 219 -20.67 0.38 -7.36
C GLU A 219 -21.72 0.53 -8.46
N MET A 220 -22.98 0.32 -8.11
CA MET A 220 -24.06 0.27 -9.09
C MET A 220 -24.34 1.63 -9.72
N SER A 221 -24.51 1.66 -11.04
CA SER A 221 -25.08 2.82 -11.72
C SER A 221 -26.56 2.99 -11.33
N PRO A 222 -27.07 4.23 -11.15
CA PRO A 222 -28.49 4.48 -10.85
C PRO A 222 -29.46 3.86 -11.87
N GLU A 223 -29.01 3.71 -13.11
CA GLU A 223 -29.79 3.17 -14.22
C GLU A 223 -29.79 1.63 -14.25
N SER A 224 -28.94 1.00 -13.43
CA SER A 224 -28.80 -0.45 -13.35
C SER A 224 -29.93 -1.07 -12.54
N ARG A 225 -31.03 -1.41 -13.23
CA ARG A 225 -32.26 -1.89 -12.57
C ARG A 225 -32.23 -3.38 -12.20
N PHE A 226 -31.23 -4.15 -12.61
CA PHE A 226 -31.22 -5.60 -12.35
C PHE A 226 -29.82 -6.23 -12.37
N ILE A 227 -29.25 -6.42 -11.19
CA ILE A 227 -28.00 -7.18 -10.96
C ILE A 227 -28.25 -8.19 -9.83
N LYS A 228 -28.07 -9.48 -10.14
CA LYS A 228 -28.32 -10.62 -9.25
C LYS A 228 -27.07 -11.47 -9.10
N ALA A 229 -26.97 -12.17 -7.98
CA ALA A 229 -25.92 -13.17 -7.74
C ALA A 229 -25.85 -14.19 -8.89
N GLY A 230 -24.62 -14.61 -9.23
CA GLY A 230 -24.32 -15.52 -10.33
C GLY A 230 -24.33 -14.88 -11.72
N MET A 231 -24.73 -13.60 -11.86
CA MET A 231 -24.67 -12.91 -13.14
C MET A 231 -23.21 -12.63 -13.53
N LYS A 232 -22.85 -13.00 -14.77
CA LYS A 232 -21.59 -12.62 -15.38
C LYS A 232 -21.63 -11.18 -15.87
N LEU A 233 -20.58 -10.43 -15.57
CA LEU A 233 -20.37 -9.07 -16.03
C LEU A 233 -19.13 -9.03 -16.94
N PHE A 234 -19.06 -8.00 -17.77
CA PHE A 234 -18.00 -7.83 -18.76
C PHE A 234 -17.38 -6.44 -18.65
N PRO A 235 -16.06 -6.30 -18.90
CA PRO A 235 -15.42 -5.00 -19.00
C PRO A 235 -16.10 -4.12 -20.06
N ALA A 236 -16.59 -2.94 -19.65
CA ALA A 236 -17.10 -1.92 -20.56
C ALA A 236 -15.98 -0.94 -20.99
N GLY A 237 -14.96 -0.76 -20.14
CA GLY A 237 -13.83 0.13 -20.36
C GLY A 237 -13.32 0.74 -19.06
N ILE A 238 -12.20 1.43 -19.10
CA ILE A 238 -11.63 2.14 -17.95
C ILE A 238 -11.78 3.63 -18.15
N LYS A 239 -12.31 4.32 -17.14
CA LYS A 239 -12.50 5.78 -17.13
C LYS A 239 -12.14 6.30 -15.75
N LYS A 240 -11.32 7.35 -15.67
CA LYS A 240 -10.86 7.93 -14.39
C LYS A 240 -10.32 6.85 -13.43
N HIS A 241 -9.47 5.97 -13.96
CA HIS A 241 -8.83 4.85 -13.25
C HIS A 241 -9.81 3.88 -12.57
N ARG A 242 -11.01 3.72 -13.14
CA ARG A 242 -12.03 2.78 -12.67
C ARG A 242 -12.47 1.89 -13.81
N LEU A 243 -12.50 0.58 -13.55
CA LEU A 243 -13.01 -0.40 -14.49
C LEU A 243 -14.55 -0.43 -14.45
N TYR A 244 -15.17 0.07 -15.51
CA TYR A 244 -16.62 0.00 -15.70
C TYR A 244 -17.02 -1.36 -16.24
N LEU A 245 -18.20 -1.83 -15.81
CA LEU A 245 -18.76 -3.12 -16.14
C LEU A 245 -20.09 -2.96 -16.86
N MET A 246 -20.38 -3.92 -17.74
CA MET A 246 -21.64 -4.05 -18.43
C MET A 246 -22.19 -5.47 -18.33
N THR A 247 -23.51 -5.58 -18.51
CA THR A 247 -24.19 -6.88 -18.65
C THR A 247 -23.93 -7.47 -20.04
N ARG A 248 -24.30 -8.73 -20.24
CA ARG A 248 -24.26 -9.38 -21.56
C ARG A 248 -25.05 -8.62 -22.65
N SER A 249 -26.07 -7.85 -22.26
CA SER A 249 -26.85 -7.03 -23.20
C SER A 249 -26.22 -5.67 -23.49
N GLY A 250 -24.99 -5.40 -23.03
CA GLY A 250 -24.28 -4.14 -23.21
C GLY A 250 -24.78 -2.98 -22.34
N LYS A 251 -25.63 -3.25 -21.33
CA LYS A 251 -26.10 -2.19 -20.41
C LYS A 251 -25.09 -1.98 -19.30
N GLU A 252 -24.78 -0.72 -19.00
CA GLU A 252 -23.86 -0.38 -17.92
C GLU A 252 -24.40 -0.87 -16.57
N ALA A 253 -23.55 -1.59 -15.84
CA ALA A 253 -23.84 -2.09 -14.50
C ALA A 253 -23.32 -1.11 -13.43
N GLY A 254 -22.22 -0.41 -13.72
CA GLY A 254 -21.49 0.43 -12.79
C GLY A 254 -19.99 0.22 -12.92
N TYR A 255 -19.22 0.42 -11.85
CA TYR A 255 -17.76 0.24 -11.85
C TYR A 255 -17.28 -0.61 -10.67
N ILE A 256 -16.10 -1.20 -10.82
CA ILE A 256 -15.44 -1.97 -9.76
C ILE A 256 -14.83 -1.02 -8.72
N SER A 257 -15.07 -1.34 -7.45
CA SER A 257 -14.35 -0.81 -6.30
C SER A 257 -13.68 -1.95 -5.50
N PHE A 258 -12.60 -1.62 -4.82
CA PHE A 258 -11.82 -2.52 -3.98
C PHE A 258 -11.82 -2.03 -2.52
N LYS A 259 -11.70 -2.98 -1.58
CA LYS A 259 -11.51 -2.67 -0.15
C LYS A 259 -10.06 -2.33 0.18
N ASP A 260 -9.13 -2.82 -0.63
CA ASP A 260 -7.70 -2.60 -0.48
C ASP A 260 -7.25 -1.58 -1.52
N ASP A 261 -6.82 -0.40 -1.06
CA ASP A 261 -6.46 0.73 -1.91
C ASP A 261 -5.29 0.42 -2.85
N ARG A 262 -4.43 -0.53 -2.48
CA ARG A 262 -3.28 -0.98 -3.29
C ARG A 262 -3.72 -1.49 -4.66
N LEU A 263 -4.90 -2.10 -4.73
CA LEU A 263 -5.44 -2.68 -5.96
C LEU A 263 -5.73 -1.61 -7.03
N TYR A 264 -6.01 -0.37 -6.66
CA TYR A 264 -6.20 0.71 -7.65
C TYR A 264 -4.90 1.09 -8.35
N TYR A 265 -3.76 0.94 -7.69
CA TYR A 265 -2.45 1.30 -8.24
C TYR A 265 -1.70 0.11 -8.83
N VAL A 266 -2.11 -1.11 -8.47
CA VAL A 266 -1.49 -2.34 -8.97
C VAL A 266 -2.34 -2.96 -10.09
N LEU A 267 -3.64 -3.21 -9.85
CA LEU A 267 -4.46 -3.99 -10.77
C LEU A 267 -5.05 -3.15 -11.91
N ILE A 268 -5.52 -1.92 -11.63
CA ILE A 268 -6.11 -1.07 -12.69
C ILE A 268 -5.09 -0.76 -13.80
N PRO A 269 -3.83 -0.38 -13.53
CA PRO A 269 -2.84 -0.16 -14.58
C PRO A 269 -2.62 -1.38 -15.49
N ILE A 270 -2.55 -2.59 -14.92
CA ILE A 270 -2.42 -3.84 -15.68
C ILE A 270 -3.59 -4.02 -16.66
N LEU A 271 -4.79 -3.66 -16.21
CA LEU A 271 -6.02 -3.73 -17.01
C LEU A 271 -6.07 -2.61 -18.06
N GLU A 272 -5.63 -1.39 -17.74
CA GLU A 272 -5.50 -0.28 -18.70
C GLU A 272 -4.56 -0.64 -19.85
N GLN A 273 -3.47 -1.34 -19.55
CA GLN A 273 -2.49 -1.82 -20.52
C GLN A 273 -2.93 -3.10 -21.26
N LYS A 274 -4.11 -3.64 -20.95
CA LYS A 274 -4.67 -4.87 -21.55
C LYS A 274 -3.76 -6.11 -21.38
N ARG A 275 -3.00 -6.17 -20.29
CA ARG A 275 -2.05 -7.25 -19.99
C ARG A 275 -2.62 -8.36 -19.11
N ALA A 276 -3.91 -8.26 -18.77
CA ALA A 276 -4.62 -9.28 -18.02
C ALA A 276 -5.98 -9.60 -18.65
N MET A 277 -6.39 -10.86 -18.49
CA MET A 277 -7.74 -11.31 -18.78
C MET A 277 -8.52 -11.40 -17.49
N VAL A 278 -9.81 -11.05 -17.54
CA VAL A 278 -10.67 -11.08 -16.36
C VAL A 278 -11.92 -11.93 -16.58
N LYS A 279 -12.33 -12.62 -15.52
CA LYS A 279 -13.67 -13.19 -15.39
C LYS A 279 -14.33 -12.52 -14.19
N ILE A 280 -15.57 -12.07 -14.36
CA ILE A 280 -16.27 -11.23 -13.40
C ILE A 280 -17.65 -11.80 -13.17
N GLU A 281 -17.98 -12.08 -11.91
CA GLU A 281 -19.28 -12.63 -11.53
C GLU A 281 -19.81 -11.94 -10.27
N VAL A 282 -21.11 -11.67 -10.23
CA VAL A 282 -21.75 -11.16 -9.02
C VAL A 282 -21.75 -12.26 -7.98
N SER A 283 -21.10 -12.02 -6.85
CA SER A 283 -20.90 -13.07 -5.85
C SER A 283 -22.21 -13.59 -5.29
N SER A 284 -22.27 -14.88 -5.01
CA SER A 284 -23.36 -15.47 -4.22
C SER A 284 -23.33 -15.01 -2.76
N LYS A 285 -22.14 -14.67 -2.26
CA LYS A 285 -21.92 -14.17 -0.89
C LYS A 285 -22.09 -12.65 -0.87
N GLN A 286 -23.32 -12.22 -0.64
CA GLN A 286 -23.65 -10.81 -0.44
C GLN A 286 -23.69 -10.46 1.04
N ASP A 287 -23.18 -9.28 1.38
CA ASP A 287 -23.27 -8.73 2.73
C ASP A 287 -24.70 -8.24 3.00
N ARG A 288 -25.30 -8.74 4.09
CA ARG A 288 -26.71 -8.44 4.45
C ARG A 288 -26.98 -6.96 4.67
N HIS A 289 -25.98 -6.21 5.16
CA HIS A 289 -26.10 -4.77 5.42
C HIS A 289 -26.02 -3.91 4.13
N ASN A 290 -25.45 -4.43 3.05
CA ASN A 290 -25.23 -3.68 1.80
C ASN A 290 -26.40 -3.81 0.81
N THR A 291 -27.45 -4.53 1.21
CA THR A 291 -28.69 -4.68 0.44
C THR A 291 -29.80 -3.72 0.87
N MET A 292 -29.63 -2.99 1.99
CA MET A 292 -30.60 -2.02 2.52
C MET A 292 -29.94 -0.64 2.66
N GLY A 293 -30.25 0.27 1.72
CA GLY A 293 -29.73 1.65 1.68
C GLY A 293 -29.72 2.24 0.27
N GLU A 294 -29.39 3.53 0.13
CA GLU A 294 -29.31 4.24 -1.17
C GLU A 294 -28.03 3.91 -1.95
N LYS A 295 -26.90 3.67 -1.28
CA LYS A 295 -25.63 3.25 -1.89
C LYS A 295 -25.51 1.73 -1.87
N LYS A 296 -26.18 1.07 -2.81
CA LYS A 296 -26.17 -0.40 -2.95
C LYS A 296 -24.97 -0.82 -3.78
N TYR A 297 -23.91 -1.30 -3.14
CA TYR A 297 -22.90 -2.07 -3.85
C TYR A 297 -23.23 -3.57 -3.83
N LYS A 298 -22.66 -4.31 -4.78
CA LYS A 298 -22.74 -5.77 -4.84
C LYS A 298 -21.36 -6.38 -4.75
N ASN A 299 -21.18 -7.42 -3.92
CA ASN A 299 -19.93 -8.15 -3.91
C ASN A 299 -19.72 -8.85 -5.26
N ILE A 300 -18.49 -8.79 -5.77
CA ILE A 300 -18.05 -9.34 -7.05
C ILE A 300 -16.91 -10.31 -6.79
N ASP A 301 -17.00 -11.48 -7.42
CA ASP A 301 -15.90 -12.42 -7.56
C ASP A 301 -15.15 -12.07 -8.86
N LEU A 302 -13.91 -11.57 -8.70
CA LEU A 302 -13.03 -11.18 -9.80
C LEU A 302 -11.88 -12.17 -9.90
N TRP A 303 -11.78 -12.86 -11.04
CA TRP A 303 -10.61 -13.65 -11.39
C TRP A 303 -9.78 -12.89 -12.41
N VAL A 304 -8.48 -12.81 -12.17
CA VAL A 304 -7.53 -12.11 -13.02
C VAL A 304 -6.46 -13.08 -13.46
N LYS A 305 -6.26 -13.23 -14.76
CA LYS A 305 -5.14 -13.96 -15.34
C LYS A 305 -4.16 -12.95 -15.94
N ILE A 306 -2.94 -12.89 -15.41
CA ILE A 306 -1.90 -11.97 -15.88
C ILE A 306 -1.08 -12.70 -16.95
N GLY A 307 -0.77 -12.03 -18.05
CA GLY A 307 0.07 -12.60 -19.10
C GLY A 307 1.51 -12.79 -18.63
N ASN A 308 2.16 -13.89 -19.04
CA ASN A 308 3.54 -14.20 -18.65
C ASN A 308 4.56 -13.17 -19.16
N ASP A 309 4.24 -12.47 -20.26
CA ASP A 309 5.10 -11.45 -20.89
C ASP A 309 4.83 -10.03 -20.36
N ALA A 310 4.05 -9.89 -19.27
CA ALA A 310 3.75 -8.59 -18.70
C ALA A 310 4.98 -8.03 -17.97
N THR A 311 5.88 -7.39 -18.72
CA THR A 311 7.08 -6.74 -18.18
C THR A 311 6.71 -5.45 -17.48
N PHE A 312 6.94 -5.40 -16.17
CA PHE A 312 6.66 -4.23 -15.37
C PHE A 312 7.92 -3.73 -14.65
N PRO A 313 7.99 -2.42 -14.35
CA PRO A 313 7.05 -1.35 -14.72
C PRO A 313 7.17 -0.93 -16.20
N GLU A 314 6.07 -0.47 -16.80
CA GLU A 314 6.08 0.05 -18.18
C GLU A 314 6.69 1.46 -18.22
N ASN A 315 7.43 1.77 -19.29
CA ASN A 315 7.87 3.13 -19.54
C ASN A 315 6.71 3.96 -20.10
N ILE A 316 6.11 4.77 -19.24
CA ILE A 316 5.01 5.69 -19.56
C ILE A 316 5.47 7.15 -19.56
N ASN A 317 6.78 7.41 -19.70
CA ASN A 317 7.35 8.76 -19.60
C ASN A 317 6.72 9.73 -20.61
N MET A 318 6.43 9.29 -21.84
CA MET A 318 5.74 10.15 -22.82
C MET A 318 4.36 10.62 -22.31
N ARG A 319 3.59 9.77 -21.62
CA ARG A 319 2.28 10.16 -21.07
C ARG A 319 2.43 11.17 -19.92
N ILE A 320 3.50 11.02 -19.13
CA ILE A 320 3.84 11.96 -18.06
C ILE A 320 4.25 13.30 -18.66
N GLU A 321 5.12 13.30 -19.68
CA GLU A 321 5.55 14.50 -20.39
C GLU A 321 4.37 15.22 -21.04
N ASP A 322 3.48 14.51 -21.73
CA ASP A 322 2.28 15.11 -22.35
C ASP A 322 1.39 15.80 -21.31
N LEU A 323 1.23 15.20 -20.13
CA LEU A 323 0.45 15.76 -19.03
C LEU A 323 1.12 17.03 -18.46
N LEU A 324 2.44 16.99 -18.24
CA LEU A 324 3.22 18.12 -17.75
C LEU A 324 3.24 19.27 -18.78
N ASN A 325 3.37 18.96 -20.07
CA ASN A 325 3.28 19.95 -21.14
C ASN A 325 1.89 20.59 -21.20
N SER A 326 0.83 19.81 -21.05
CA SER A 326 -0.54 20.33 -20.98
C SER A 326 -0.73 21.30 -19.80
N TYR A 327 -0.13 20.99 -18.65
CA TYR A 327 -0.11 21.89 -17.49
C TYR A 327 0.69 23.17 -17.79
N HIS A 328 1.87 23.04 -18.36
CA HIS A 328 2.74 24.16 -18.74
C HIS A 328 2.08 25.11 -19.76
N GLU A 329 1.35 24.57 -20.74
CA GLU A 329 0.64 25.34 -21.78
C GLU A 329 -0.69 25.93 -21.29
N SER A 330 -1.23 25.42 -20.18
CA SER A 330 -2.45 25.97 -19.60
C SER A 330 -2.25 27.41 -19.11
N LYS A 331 -3.25 28.26 -19.35
CA LYS A 331 -3.20 29.69 -19.10
C LYS A 331 -3.81 30.07 -17.76
#